data_AF-A0A530YBM9-F1
#
_entry.id   AF-A0A530YBM9-F1
#
_cell.length_a   1.000
_cell.length_b   1.000
_cell.length_c   1.000
_cell.angle_alpha   90.00
_cell.angle_beta   90.00
_cell.angle_gamma   90.00
#
_symmetry.space_group_name_H-M   'P 1'
#
loop_
_entity.id
_entity.type
_entity.pdbx_description
1 polymer ?
#
loop_
_entity_poly.entity_id
_entity_poly.type
_entity_poly.pdbx_seq_one_letter_code
_entity_poly.pdbx_strand_id
1 'polypeptide(L)' 'VGSGNLRDKATALASTANFLKAHGWQPGASAQANLGAIAGWNDASNYQQAIARIATAIDGE' A
#
# COMPACT_ATOMS: atom_id res chain seq x y z
N VAL A 1 -7.24 -3.27 14.11
CA VAL A 1 -6.13 -4.24 13.89
C VAL A 1 -5.22 -4.19 15.09
N GLY A 2 -4.76 -5.32 15.62
CA GLY A 2 -3.99 -5.34 16.88
C GLY A 2 -4.01 -6.68 17.63
N SER A 3 -4.98 -7.55 17.34
CA SER A 3 -5.02 -8.95 17.81
C SER A 3 -5.56 -9.93 16.74
N GLY A 4 -5.69 -9.44 15.49
CA GLY A 4 -6.22 -10.24 14.38
C GLY A 4 -5.14 -11.14 13.77
N ASN A 5 -5.55 -12.31 13.29
CA ASN A 5 -4.65 -13.23 12.60
C ASN A 5 -4.33 -12.73 11.19
N LEU A 6 -3.06 -12.43 10.90
CA LEU A 6 -2.62 -11.96 9.57
C LEU A 6 -2.75 -13.02 8.46
N ARG A 7 -3.05 -14.28 8.79
CA ARG A 7 -3.40 -15.30 7.79
C ARG A 7 -4.84 -15.16 7.28
N ASP A 8 -5.69 -14.42 7.98
CA ASP A 8 -7.00 -14.04 7.46
C ASP A 8 -6.85 -12.89 6.44
N LYS A 9 -7.46 -13.06 5.27
CA LYS A 9 -7.34 -12.12 4.16
C LYS A 9 -7.86 -10.73 4.53
N ALA A 10 -9.03 -10.66 5.17
CA ALA A 10 -9.65 -9.38 5.51
C ALA A 10 -8.80 -8.62 6.54
N THR A 11 -8.29 -9.33 7.55
CA THR A 11 -7.41 -8.79 8.57
C THR A 11 -6.10 -8.27 7.98
N ALA A 12 -5.48 -9.03 7.05
CA ALA A 12 -4.26 -8.61 6.37
C ALA A 12 -4.49 -7.33 5.55
N LEU A 13 -5.55 -7.29 4.72
CA LEU A 13 -5.87 -6.12 3.90
C LEU A 13 -6.16 -4.88 4.76
N ALA A 14 -6.95 -5.03 5.83
CA ALA A 14 -7.25 -3.92 6.73
C ALA A 14 -5.99 -3.43 7.48
N SER A 15 -5.07 -4.34 7.83
CA SER A 15 -3.82 -3.98 8.51
C SER A 15 -2.90 -3.19 7.57
N THR A 16 -2.77 -3.65 6.31
CA THR A 16 -2.02 -2.94 5.27
C THR A 16 -2.60 -1.56 4.98
N ALA A 17 -3.93 -1.44 4.85
CA ALA A 17 -4.57 -0.15 4.61
C ALA A 17 -4.33 0.85 5.75
N ASN A 18 -4.40 0.37 7.00
CA ASN A 18 -4.11 1.21 8.17
C ASN A 18 -2.63 1.62 8.24
N PHE A 19 -1.72 0.72 7.89
CA PHE A 19 -0.29 1.01 7.78
C PHE A 19 -0.07 2.14 6.75
N LEU A 20 -0.55 1.97 5.52
CA LEU A 20 -0.36 2.98 4.46
C LEU A 20 -0.97 4.34 4.85
N LYS A 21 -2.16 4.35 5.46
CA LYS A 21 -2.78 5.58 5.98
C LYS A 21 -1.92 6.28 7.04
N ALA A 22 -1.36 5.53 7.98
CA ALA A 22 -0.48 6.08 9.01
C ALA A 22 0.85 6.60 8.42
N HIS A 23 1.26 6.09 7.26
CA HIS A 23 2.45 6.48 6.52
C HIS A 23 2.18 7.54 5.43
N GLY A 24 1.04 8.22 5.49
CA GLY A 24 0.77 9.39 4.65
C GLY A 24 0.09 9.09 3.32
N TRP A 25 -0.52 7.92 3.16
CA TRP A 25 -1.33 7.61 1.99
C TRP A 25 -2.47 8.63 1.81
N GLN A 26 -2.61 9.11 0.57
CA GLN A 26 -3.62 10.06 0.11
C GLN A 26 -4.69 9.33 -0.71
N PRO A 27 -5.92 9.20 -0.20
CA PRO A 27 -7.03 8.61 -0.95
C PRO A 27 -7.34 9.37 -2.24
N GLY A 28 -7.58 8.66 -3.35
CA GLY A 28 -7.91 9.25 -4.65
C GLY A 28 -6.71 9.81 -5.42
N ALA A 29 -5.51 9.83 -4.84
CA ALA A 29 -4.28 10.12 -5.57
C ALA A 29 -3.73 8.84 -6.24
N SER A 30 -2.93 9.02 -7.30
CA SER A 30 -2.28 7.89 -7.98
C SER A 30 -1.31 7.14 -7.06
N ALA A 31 -1.00 5.89 -7.38
CA ALA A 31 -0.01 5.12 -6.63
C ALA A 31 1.39 5.79 -6.66
N GLN A 32 1.71 6.47 -7.76
CA GLN A 32 2.95 7.24 -7.95
C GLN A 32 3.01 8.45 -7.01
N ALA A 33 1.88 9.12 -6.74
CA ALA A 33 1.81 10.19 -5.74
C ALA A 33 1.98 9.66 -4.31
N ASN A 34 1.74 8.37 -4.09
CA ASN A 34 1.77 7.70 -2.79
C ASN A 34 3.05 6.88 -2.52
N LEU A 35 4.11 7.02 -3.32
CA LEU A 35 5.36 6.25 -3.13
C LEU A 35 5.95 6.41 -1.72
N GLY A 36 5.84 7.59 -1.10
CA GLY A 36 6.30 7.82 0.27
C GLY A 36 5.59 6.95 1.31
N ALA A 37 4.30 6.69 1.13
CA ALA A 37 3.55 5.79 2.02
C ALA A 37 3.99 4.32 1.86
N ILE A 38 4.38 3.93 0.64
CA ILE A 38 4.91 2.59 0.34
C ILE A 38 6.34 2.43 0.88
N ALA A 39 7.15 3.50 0.81
CA ALA A 39 8.53 3.52 1.32
C ALA A 39 8.61 3.17 2.81
N GLY A 40 7.59 3.57 3.59
CA GLY A 40 7.46 3.18 4.99
C GLY A 40 7.48 1.67 5.23
N TRP A 41 7.00 0.87 4.27
CA TRP A 41 7.07 -0.60 4.31
C TRP A 41 8.42 -1.10 3.78
N ASN A 42 8.79 -0.66 2.57
CA ASN A 42 10.02 -1.06 1.92
C ASN A 42 10.61 0.10 1.12
N ASP A 43 11.83 0.50 1.50
CA ASP A 43 12.51 1.70 0.99
C ASP A 43 13.19 1.49 -0.38
N ALA A 44 13.13 0.28 -0.95
CA ALA A 44 13.72 0.01 -2.25
C ALA A 44 12.89 0.63 -3.38
N SER A 45 13.51 1.52 -4.17
CA SER A 45 12.82 2.25 -5.26
C SER A 45 12.23 1.33 -6.33
N ASN A 46 12.87 0.19 -6.62
CA ASN A 46 12.33 -0.82 -7.55
C ASN A 46 11.08 -1.52 -7.01
N TYR A 47 10.99 -1.74 -5.69
CA TYR A 47 9.83 -2.33 -5.04
C TYR A 47 8.63 -1.38 -5.08
N GLN A 48 8.85 -0.10 -4.75
CA GLN A 48 7.83 0.94 -4.80
C GLN A 48 7.29 1.12 -6.24
N GLN A 49 8.18 1.15 -7.23
CA GLN A 49 7.81 1.22 -8.64
C GLN A 49 7.02 0.00 -9.11
N ALA A 50 7.40 -1.21 -8.67
CA ALA A 50 6.66 -2.42 -9.00
C ALA A 50 5.22 -2.35 -8.48
N ILE A 51 5.01 -1.92 -7.23
CA ILE A 51 3.67 -1.72 -6.66
C ILE A 51 2.88 -0.67 -7.45
N ALA A 52 3.50 0.46 -7.78
CA ALA A 52 2.82 1.50 -8.56
C ALA A 52 2.40 1.01 -9.95
N ARG A 53 3.23 0.23 -10.65
CA ARG A 53 2.88 -0.38 -11.94
C ARG A 53 1.74 -1.39 -11.82
N ILE A 54 1.75 -2.21 -10.78
CA ILE A 54 0.67 -3.17 -10.52
C ILE A 54 -0.64 -2.43 -10.24
N ALA A 55 -0.60 -1.34 -9.47
CA ALA A 55 -1.79 -0.52 -9.19
C ALA A 55 -2.38 0.08 -10.47
N THR A 56 -1.56 0.74 -11.31
CA THR A 56 -1.98 1.27 -12.61
C THR A 56 -2.63 0.19 -13.49
N ALA A 57 -2.02 -1.00 -13.57
CA ALA A 57 -2.57 -2.11 -14.34
C ALA A 57 -3.91 -2.65 -13.78
N ILE A 58 -4.13 -2.58 -12.46
CA ILE A 58 -5.40 -2.97 -11.81
C ILE A 58 -6.48 -1.92 -12.08
N ASP A 59 -6.13 -0.64 -12.00
CA ASP A 59 -7.06 0.47 -12.25
C ASP A 59 -7.49 0.52 -13.74
N GLY A 60 -6.79 -0.20 -14.62
CA GLY A 60 -7.12 -0.31 -16.03
C GLY A 60 -6.62 0.88 -16.86
N GLU A 61 -5.58 1.56 -16.38
CA GLU A 61 -4.91 2.68 -17.04
C GLU A 61 -3.71 2.25 -17.90
#